data_AF-A0A495JYK4-F1
#
_entry.id   AF-A0A495JYK4-F1
#
_cell.length_a   1.000
_cell.length_b   1.000
_cell.length_c   1.000
_cell.angle_alpha   90.00
_cell.angle_beta   90.00
_cell.angle_gamma   90.00
#
_symmetry.space_group_name_H-M   'P 1'
#
loop_
_entity.id
_entity.type
_entity.pdbx_description
1 polymer ?
#
loop_
_entity_poly.entity_id
_entity_poly.type
_entity_poly.pdbx_seq_one_letter_code
_entity_poly.pdbx_strand_id
1 'polypeptide(L)'
;MELFSPQTSPAAEVCGLSPLANHMRKDLMRNPIRSVMHRNIKPSTLLADVADELCPELVQTSEDPSADPPVDSQDACQDCVAEGVDHWAHLRKCLTCGHVACCDSSPRKHATAHFKSTGHPVMRSAEPGETWRWCYRHAQMG
;
A
#
# COMPACT_ATOMS: atom_id res chain seq x y z
N MET A 1 34.15 22.12 -36.71
CA MET A 1 34.05 21.02 -37.68
C MET A 1 34.87 19.86 -37.17
N GLU A 2 34.34 18.65 -37.33
CA GLU A 2 34.91 17.34 -37.00
C GLU A 2 35.04 17.08 -35.48
N LEU A 3 34.47 16.02 -34.90
CA LEU A 3 34.59 14.64 -35.34
C LEU A 3 33.32 13.82 -35.02
N PHE A 4 32.67 13.37 -36.08
CA PHE A 4 31.77 12.21 -36.08
C PHE A 4 32.58 10.95 -35.70
N SER A 5 32.10 10.16 -34.75
CA SER A 5 32.52 8.76 -34.58
C SER A 5 31.33 7.85 -34.88
N PRO A 6 31.41 6.99 -35.91
CA PRO A 6 30.41 5.98 -36.19
C PRO A 6 30.72 4.69 -35.42
N GLN A 7 29.81 4.22 -34.58
CA GLN A 7 29.87 2.84 -34.08
C GLN A 7 28.97 1.96 -34.96
N THR A 8 29.63 1.23 -35.87
CA THR A 8 29.07 0.03 -36.50
C THR A 8 29.80 -1.17 -35.90
N SER A 9 29.05 -2.18 -35.46
CA SER A 9 29.62 -3.47 -35.10
C SER A 9 28.69 -4.58 -35.58
N PRO A 10 29.14 -5.41 -36.54
CA PRO A 10 28.53 -6.68 -36.87
C PRO A 10 29.31 -7.83 -36.21
N ALA A 11 28.61 -8.92 -35.90
CA ALA A 11 29.02 -10.32 -36.10
C ALA A 11 28.38 -11.22 -35.03
N ALA A 12 27.37 -11.98 -35.46
CA ALA A 12 27.00 -13.23 -34.85
C ALA A 12 27.74 -14.34 -35.61
N GLU A 13 28.61 -15.07 -34.93
CA GLU A 13 29.17 -16.35 -35.38
C GLU A 13 29.03 -17.35 -34.22
N VAL A 14 28.11 -18.31 -34.33
CA VAL A 14 28.33 -19.73 -34.68
C VAL A 14 29.44 -20.43 -33.90
N CYS A 15 29.01 -21.24 -32.92
CA CYS A 15 29.74 -22.44 -32.51
C CYS A 15 28.76 -23.60 -32.57
N GLY A 16 28.85 -24.38 -33.65
CA GLY A 16 28.25 -25.70 -33.72
C GLY A 16 29.09 -26.71 -32.93
N LEU A 17 28.46 -27.84 -32.58
CA LEU A 17 29.01 -29.20 -32.59
C LEU A 17 27.92 -30.17 -32.08
N SER A 18 27.23 -30.76 -33.06
CA SER A 18 26.84 -32.17 -33.28
C SER A 18 26.66 -33.21 -32.14
N PRO A 19 25.91 -34.30 -32.42
CA PRO A 19 25.17 -35.10 -31.47
C PRO A 19 25.87 -36.43 -31.11
N LEU A 20 25.41 -37.12 -30.07
CA LEU A 20 25.10 -38.56 -30.15
C LEU A 20 24.39 -39.09 -28.89
N ALA A 21 23.50 -40.02 -29.17
CA ALA A 21 22.57 -40.71 -28.29
C ALA A 21 23.20 -41.48 -27.12
N ASN A 22 22.44 -41.68 -26.05
CA ASN A 22 22.25 -43.07 -25.60
C ASN A 22 20.92 -43.32 -24.87
N HIS A 23 20.57 -44.58 -24.97
CA HIS A 23 19.32 -45.28 -24.76
C HIS A 23 19.15 -45.73 -23.30
N MET A 24 17.91 -45.73 -22.77
CA MET A 24 17.24 -46.91 -22.17
C MET A 24 16.07 -46.51 -21.28
N ARG A 25 14.87 -46.94 -21.68
CA ARG A 25 13.71 -47.12 -20.80
C ARG A 25 13.81 -48.52 -20.20
N LYS A 26 13.63 -48.65 -18.89
CA LYS A 26 13.28 -49.92 -18.20
C LYS A 26 12.71 -49.62 -16.81
N ASP A 27 11.38 -49.68 -16.75
CA ASP A 27 10.55 -50.35 -15.75
C ASP A 27 10.72 -50.02 -14.25
N LEU A 28 9.62 -49.46 -13.72
CA LEU A 28 8.83 -49.98 -12.59
C LEU A 28 9.62 -50.48 -11.38
N MET A 29 9.76 -49.62 -10.36
CA MET A 29 9.70 -50.06 -8.97
C MET A 29 8.70 -49.22 -8.19
N ARG A 30 7.75 -49.95 -7.61
CA ARG A 30 6.54 -49.55 -6.94
C ARG A 30 6.86 -49.02 -5.54
N ASN A 31 6.47 -47.78 -5.23
CA ASN A 31 6.53 -47.25 -3.87
C ASN A 31 5.14 -46.77 -3.43
N PRO A 32 4.43 -47.46 -2.51
CA PRO A 32 3.17 -47.00 -1.99
C PRO A 32 3.42 -46.10 -0.77
N ILE A 33 3.90 -44.87 -0.99
CA ILE A 33 3.89 -43.86 0.06
C ILE A 33 2.49 -43.24 0.09
N ARG A 34 1.74 -43.61 1.13
CA ARG A 34 0.52 -43.00 1.66
C ARG A 34 0.17 -41.65 1.04
N SER A 35 -0.94 -41.62 0.31
CA SER A 35 -1.62 -40.38 -0.07
C SER A 35 -2.12 -39.65 1.18
N VAL A 36 -1.34 -38.68 1.65
CA VAL A 36 -1.81 -37.59 2.52
C VAL A 36 -1.42 -36.29 1.84
N MET A 37 -2.16 -35.88 0.82
CA MET A 37 -2.08 -34.52 0.28
C MET A 37 -3.45 -34.03 -0.20
N HIS A 38 -4.25 -33.53 0.75
CA HIS A 38 -5.09 -32.37 0.49
C HIS A 38 -4.72 -31.28 1.49
N ARG A 39 -3.44 -30.88 1.50
CA ARG A 39 -3.12 -29.54 1.95
C ARG A 39 -3.44 -28.64 0.78
N ASN A 40 -4.59 -27.98 0.87
CA ASN A 40 -4.96 -26.88 -0.01
C ASN A 40 -4.02 -25.72 0.36
N ILE A 41 -2.80 -25.76 -0.19
CA ILE A 41 -1.83 -24.68 -0.09
C ILE A 41 -2.42 -23.58 -0.97
N LYS A 42 -3.12 -22.63 -0.35
CA LYS A 42 -3.46 -21.37 -1.01
C LYS A 42 -2.15 -20.80 -1.55
N PRO A 43 -2.09 -20.34 -2.81
CA PRO A 43 -0.89 -19.69 -3.33
C PRO A 43 -0.55 -18.53 -2.39
N SER A 44 0.61 -18.60 -1.75
CA SER A 44 1.09 -17.57 -0.85
C SER A 44 1.46 -16.35 -1.70
N THR A 45 0.48 -15.48 -1.90
CA THR A 45 0.70 -14.12 -2.37
C THR A 45 1.04 -13.29 -1.14
N LEU A 46 2.33 -13.05 -0.93
CA LEU A 46 2.90 -12.18 0.12
C LEU A 46 2.23 -10.79 0.26
N LEU A 47 1.45 -10.37 -0.74
CA LEU A 47 0.65 -9.12 -0.74
C LEU A 47 -0.76 -9.27 -0.12
N ALA A 48 -1.35 -10.47 -0.12
CA ALA A 48 -2.63 -10.71 0.54
C ALA A 48 -2.44 -10.89 2.05
N ASP A 49 -1.29 -11.44 2.47
CA ASP A 49 -1.00 -11.68 3.88
C ASP A 49 -0.78 -10.37 4.68
N VAL A 50 -0.38 -9.26 4.03
CA VAL A 50 -0.28 -7.94 4.71
C VAL A 50 -1.62 -7.23 4.87
N ALA A 51 -2.60 -7.52 4.01
CA ALA A 51 -3.94 -6.93 4.11
C ALA A 51 -4.79 -7.57 5.21
N ASP A 52 -4.47 -8.79 5.65
CA ASP A 52 -5.17 -9.50 6.74
C ASP A 52 -4.93 -8.83 8.10
N GLU A 53 -3.80 -8.13 8.26
CA GLU A 53 -3.43 -7.44 9.50
C GLU A 53 -4.05 -6.05 9.62
N LEU A 54 -4.49 -5.42 8.52
CA LEU A 54 -5.13 -4.11 8.53
C LEU A 54 -6.64 -4.23 8.69
N CYS A 55 -7.23 -3.28 9.40
CA CYS A 55 -8.66 -3.28 9.57
C CYS A 55 -9.38 -3.02 8.22
N PRO A 56 -10.63 -3.50 8.06
CA PRO A 56 -11.36 -3.42 6.79
C PRO A 56 -11.44 -2.00 6.20
N GLU A 57 -11.59 -0.98 7.06
CA GLU A 57 -11.70 0.40 6.62
C GLU A 57 -10.37 0.97 6.08
N LEU A 58 -9.22 0.52 6.60
CA LEU A 58 -7.91 0.89 6.06
C LEU A 58 -7.68 0.21 4.72
N VAL A 59 -8.07 -1.06 4.58
CA VAL A 59 -7.95 -1.80 3.31
C VAL A 59 -8.84 -1.17 2.22
N GLN A 60 -9.99 -0.62 2.59
CA GLN A 60 -10.92 0.02 1.66
C GLN A 60 -10.52 1.44 1.23
N THR A 61 -9.63 2.10 1.97
CA THR A 61 -9.15 3.44 1.62
C THR A 61 -7.85 3.35 0.83
N SER A 62 -7.66 4.22 -0.17
CA SER A 62 -6.45 4.21 -0.98
C SER A 62 -5.25 4.72 -0.20
N GLU A 63 -4.07 4.17 -0.48
CA GLU A 63 -2.80 4.74 -0.03
C GLU A 63 -2.41 5.98 -0.83
N ASP A 64 -2.86 6.06 -2.08
CA ASP A 64 -2.62 7.19 -2.97
C ASP A 64 -3.43 8.43 -2.53
N PRO A 65 -2.76 9.53 -2.13
CA PRO A 65 -3.43 10.78 -1.76
C PRO A 65 -4.17 11.46 -2.91
N SER A 66 -3.86 11.12 -4.17
CA SER A 66 -4.52 11.69 -5.35
C SER A 66 -5.99 11.24 -5.48
N ALA A 67 -6.35 10.13 -4.82
CA ALA A 67 -7.71 9.62 -4.76
C ALA A 67 -8.52 10.15 -3.55
N ASP A 68 -7.92 10.98 -2.69
CA ASP A 68 -8.60 11.54 -1.53
C ASP A 68 -9.68 12.55 -1.94
N PRO A 69 -10.75 12.70 -1.14
CA PRO A 69 -11.76 13.75 -1.36
C PRO A 69 -11.14 15.16 -1.30
N PRO A 70 -11.75 16.14 -1.99
CA PRO A 70 -11.33 17.54 -1.90
C PRO A 70 -11.43 18.03 -0.45
N VAL A 71 -10.46 18.84 -0.03
CA VAL A 71 -10.43 19.41 1.32
C VAL A 71 -11.29 20.66 1.44
N ASP A 72 -11.84 20.87 2.62
CA ASP A 72 -12.51 22.11 3.02
C ASP A 72 -11.53 23.20 3.46
N SER A 73 -10.34 22.80 3.91
CA SER A 73 -9.24 23.68 4.33
C SER A 73 -7.90 22.99 4.07
N GLN A 74 -6.92 23.72 3.57
CA GLN A 74 -5.57 23.17 3.31
C GLN A 74 -4.71 23.16 4.57
N ASP A 75 -4.67 24.28 5.30
CA ASP A 75 -3.63 24.53 6.31
C ASP A 75 -4.17 24.83 7.70
N ALA A 76 -5.49 24.70 7.92
CA ALA A 76 -6.11 25.05 9.20
C ALA A 76 -7.23 24.09 9.60
N CYS A 77 -7.34 23.84 10.90
CA CYS A 77 -8.52 23.21 11.49
C CYS A 77 -9.64 24.24 11.61
N GLN A 78 -10.69 24.10 10.80
CA GLN A 78 -11.81 25.06 10.77
C GLN A 78 -12.52 25.16 12.13
N ASP A 79 -12.62 24.06 12.86
CA ASP A 79 -13.25 24.01 14.18
C ASP A 79 -12.42 24.79 15.22
N CYS A 80 -11.09 24.70 15.20
CA CYS A 80 -10.23 25.56 16.04
C CYS A 80 -10.43 27.03 15.68
N VAL A 81 -10.41 27.37 14.39
CA VAL A 81 -10.58 28.76 13.93
C VAL A 81 -11.93 29.32 14.35
N ALA A 82 -13.00 28.53 14.25
CA ALA A 82 -14.34 28.92 14.70
C ALA A 82 -14.41 29.17 16.22
N GLU A 83 -13.59 28.48 17.01
CA GLU A 83 -13.44 28.70 18.44
C GLU A 83 -12.49 29.87 18.79
N GLY A 84 -11.91 30.54 17.79
CA GLY A 84 -10.93 31.61 17.97
C GLY A 84 -9.53 31.10 18.38
N VAL A 85 -9.23 29.84 18.08
CA VAL A 85 -7.98 29.16 18.38
C VAL A 85 -7.18 28.97 17.09
N ASP A 86 -5.91 29.34 17.11
CA ASP A 86 -4.97 29.26 15.99
C ASP A 86 -3.77 28.34 16.29
N HIS A 87 -3.82 27.57 17.39
CA HIS A 87 -2.76 26.65 17.78
C HIS A 87 -3.23 25.19 17.83
N TRP A 88 -2.46 24.30 17.20
CA TRP A 88 -2.62 22.85 17.19
C TRP A 88 -1.27 22.19 16.94
N ALA A 89 -1.20 20.86 17.09
CA ALA A 89 0.03 20.11 16.82
C ALA A 89 0.17 19.79 15.32
N HIS A 90 -0.75 18.99 14.78
CA HIS A 90 -0.76 18.55 13.38
C HIS A 90 -2.19 18.45 12.87
N LEU A 91 -2.34 18.39 11.54
CA LEU A 91 -3.63 18.26 10.87
C LEU A 91 -3.87 16.84 10.34
N ARG A 92 -5.14 16.47 10.28
CA ARG A 92 -5.62 15.23 9.67
C ARG A 92 -6.78 15.52 8.74
N LYS A 93 -6.80 14.82 7.61
CA LYS A 93 -7.85 14.89 6.60
C LYS A 93 -8.72 13.64 6.64
N CYS A 94 -10.04 13.82 6.70
CA CYS A 94 -10.99 12.72 6.62
C CYS A 94 -11.05 12.13 5.21
N LEU A 95 -10.84 10.82 5.06
CA LEU A 95 -10.87 10.16 3.74
C LEU A 95 -12.29 9.89 3.22
N THR A 96 -13.32 10.11 4.04
CA THR A 96 -14.72 9.99 3.62
C THR A 96 -15.29 11.29 3.07
N CYS A 97 -14.94 12.44 3.66
CA CYS A 97 -15.58 13.72 3.33
C CYS A 97 -14.63 14.90 3.13
N GLY A 98 -13.31 14.74 3.32
CA GLY A 98 -12.33 15.80 3.11
C GLY A 98 -12.15 16.79 4.26
N HIS A 99 -12.93 16.68 5.34
CA HIS A 99 -12.82 17.56 6.53
C HIS A 99 -11.41 17.54 7.11
N VAL A 100 -10.81 18.72 7.31
CA VAL A 100 -9.49 18.88 7.94
C VAL A 100 -9.61 19.34 9.38
N ALA A 101 -9.06 18.54 10.29
CA ALA A 101 -9.16 18.74 11.73
C ALA A 101 -7.84 18.55 12.46
N CYS A 102 -7.69 19.19 13.63
CA CYS A 102 -6.52 19.03 14.47
C CYS A 102 -6.44 17.61 15.07
N CYS A 103 -5.24 17.06 15.14
CA CYS A 103 -5.00 15.68 15.57
C CYS A 103 -5.26 15.45 17.07
N ASP A 104 -5.21 14.19 17.51
CA ASP A 104 -5.53 13.81 18.90
C ASP A 104 -4.48 14.26 19.94
N SER A 105 -3.28 14.64 19.48
CA SER A 105 -2.25 15.28 20.31
C SER A 105 -2.50 16.79 20.51
N SER A 106 -3.41 17.39 19.73
CA SER A 106 -3.82 18.78 19.91
C SER A 106 -4.79 18.91 21.09
N PRO A 107 -4.86 20.06 21.79
CA PRO A 107 -5.72 20.22 22.97
C PRO A 107 -7.21 19.92 22.71
N ARG A 108 -7.70 20.25 21.51
CA ARG A 108 -9.14 20.14 21.15
C ARG A 108 -9.54 18.80 20.53
N LYS A 109 -8.60 18.09 19.91
CA LYS A 109 -8.82 16.75 19.31
C LYS A 109 -9.99 16.71 18.34
N HIS A 110 -10.10 17.72 17.47
CA HIS A 110 -11.24 17.84 16.55
C HIS A 110 -11.32 16.66 15.57
N ALA A 111 -10.22 16.00 15.22
CA ALA A 111 -10.26 14.77 14.44
C ALA A 111 -11.03 13.64 15.18
N THR A 112 -10.77 13.40 16.47
CA THR A 112 -11.59 12.47 17.27
C THR A 112 -13.05 12.93 17.35
N ALA A 113 -13.30 14.23 17.56
CA ALA A 113 -14.66 14.76 17.65
C ALA A 113 -15.44 14.56 16.33
N HIS A 114 -14.79 14.80 15.19
CA HIS A 114 -15.32 14.56 13.85
C HIS A 114 -15.69 13.09 13.65
N PHE A 115 -14.80 12.15 14.00
CA PHE A 115 -15.12 10.72 13.95
C PHE A 115 -16.34 10.37 14.80
N LYS A 116 -16.41 10.86 16.04
CA LYS A 116 -17.54 10.59 16.94
C LYS A 116 -18.87 11.15 16.42
N SER A 117 -18.84 12.29 15.74
CA SER A 117 -20.02 12.96 15.19
C SER A 117 -20.51 12.30 13.90
N THR A 118 -19.60 11.96 12.99
CA THR A 118 -19.92 11.51 11.63
C THR A 118 -19.85 10.00 11.42
N GLY A 119 -19.09 9.30 12.27
CA GLY A 119 -18.76 7.90 12.08
C GLY A 119 -17.70 7.63 11.01
N HIS A 120 -17.06 8.67 10.43
CA HIS A 120 -16.03 8.52 9.41
C HIS A 120 -14.74 7.92 9.99
N PRO A 121 -14.41 6.65 9.68
CA PRO A 121 -13.48 5.88 10.50
C PRO A 121 -12.02 6.18 10.21
N VAL A 122 -11.68 6.64 9.00
CA VAL A 122 -10.28 6.77 8.54
C VAL A 122 -9.93 8.22 8.23
N MET A 123 -8.78 8.65 8.76
CA MET A 123 -8.18 9.94 8.44
C MET A 123 -6.71 9.77 8.06
N ARG A 124 -6.25 10.56 7.09
CA ARG A 124 -4.83 10.64 6.69
C ARG A 124 -4.16 11.80 7.40
N SER A 125 -2.84 11.71 7.60
CA SER A 125 -2.04 12.92 7.86
C SER A 125 -2.25 13.95 6.76
N ALA A 126 -2.34 15.22 7.14
CA ALA A 126 -2.30 16.34 6.20
C ALA A 126 -0.92 17.02 6.19
N GLU A 127 0.07 16.44 6.85
CA GLU A 127 1.42 16.99 6.88
C GLU A 127 2.17 16.71 5.55
N PRO A 128 3.04 17.63 5.10
CA PRO A 128 3.76 17.47 3.85
C PRO A 128 4.61 16.19 3.81
N GLY A 129 4.40 15.36 2.78
CA GLY A 129 5.17 14.13 2.55
C GLY A 129 4.70 12.92 3.35
N GLU A 130 3.66 13.05 4.17
CA GLU A 130 3.09 11.94 4.93
C GLU A 130 1.88 11.33 4.21
N THR A 131 1.87 10.01 4.11
CA THR A 131 0.76 9.26 3.48
C THR A 131 0.04 8.33 4.44
N TRP A 132 0.51 8.21 5.69
CA TRP A 132 -0.06 7.30 6.67
C TRP A 132 -1.50 7.69 7.04
N ARG A 133 -2.26 6.67 7.43
CA ARG A 133 -3.68 6.73 7.75
C ARG A 133 -3.91 6.16 9.14
N TRP A 134 -4.96 6.65 9.77
CA TRP A 134 -5.39 6.23 11.09
C TRP A 134 -6.86 5.84 11.06
N CYS A 135 -7.14 4.61 11.49
CA CYS A 135 -8.49 4.13 11.72
C CYS A 135 -8.88 4.31 13.18
N TYR A 136 -9.85 5.18 13.43
CA TYR A 136 -10.39 5.44 14.76
C TYR A 136 -11.21 4.27 15.32
N ARG A 137 -11.83 3.45 14.46
CA ARG A 137 -12.64 2.30 14.91
C ARG A 137 -11.78 1.24 15.59
N HIS A 138 -10.61 0.97 15.01
CA HIS A 138 -9.72 -0.11 15.45
C HIS A 138 -8.44 0.39 16.13
N ALA A 139 -8.30 1.70 16.28
CA ALA A 139 -7.10 2.36 16.82
C ALA A 139 -5.82 1.85 16.13
N GLN A 140 -5.86 1.81 14.79
CA GLN A 140 -4.82 1.21 13.96
C GLN A 140 -4.27 2.20 12.94
N MET A 141 -2.97 2.07 12.66
CA MET A 141 -2.26 2.82 11.62
C MET A 141 -2.05 1.95 10.38
N GLY A 142 -2.08 2.58 9.20
CA GLY A 142 -1.73 1.95 7.92
C GLY A 142 -1.43 2.98 6.84
#